data_AF-A0A1F6X1F7-F1
#
_entry.id   AF-A0A1F6X1F7-F1
#
_cell.length_a   1.000
_cell.length_b   1.000
_cell.length_c   1.000
_cell.angle_alpha   90.00
_cell.angle_beta   90.00
_cell.angle_gamma   90.00
#
_symmetry.space_group_name_H-M   'P 1'
#
loop_
_entity.id
_entity.type
_entity.pdbx_description
1 polymer ?
#
loop_
_entity_poly.entity_id
_entity_poly.type
_entity_poly.pdbx_seq_one_letter_code
_entity_poly.pdbx_strand_id
1 'polypeptide(L)'
;MLLLLISFIAGVLTVLAPCILPLLPVVVGGTLAGGEIDKKRAYTIIVSLGLSVIFFTILLKASTLLINIPPQFWQWFSGGIIILIGLVFIFPSLYEGGLMARLSGRANMLLGTGEKKKSFWGNVIMGAALGPVFSTCSPTYFIVLATVLPVSPVLGFVYILAYVFGLSISLLIVTFVGQKIMVRLNLVADPRGRVKKFFGILFILVGIALITGFDKKLQISILDSGFFDVTKVEQKLLELEGKKEAEEKTPNQGERRDANRLSPTQKALKYQKAIELSTPDGFINTDGKPITIYELVGEKVILLDIWTYSCINCQRTLPYLNAWYDKYADKGLEIIGLHTPEFAFEKLIKNVERATEKFGIKYPVVLDNDYSTWSSYGNRYWPRKYLIDIDGYIVYDHIGEGAYEETERKIMEALTERAERLAQEIELQDSVVGDISKVSVAESPEIYFGAWRNDRLANGTPGEIGEQDFVLPQTIARNLLYLEGPWQIEQEYAENRGPAKIVFKFKAKEVYMVASSEAGVEIEIYQDGVFVKKVRVQADQLYTLIENQTSLEHTLEIRIPEADLQAFTFTFG
;
A
#
# COMPACT_ATOMS: atom_id res chain seq x y z
N MET A 1 -18.92 -6.42 -9.25
CA MET A 1 -19.95 -5.56 -8.62
C MET A 1 -19.45 -4.85 -7.37
N LEU A 2 -18.70 -5.53 -6.50
CA LEU A 2 -18.17 -4.95 -5.25
C LEU A 2 -17.34 -3.66 -5.48
N LEU A 3 -16.39 -3.66 -6.41
CA LEU A 3 -15.58 -2.49 -6.73
C LEU A 3 -16.41 -1.29 -7.22
N LEU A 4 -17.50 -1.53 -7.96
CA LEU A 4 -18.41 -0.46 -8.40
C LEU A 4 -19.14 0.16 -7.21
N LEU A 5 -19.58 -0.67 -6.25
CA LEU A 5 -20.18 -0.22 -5.00
C LEU A 5 -19.18 0.58 -4.16
N ILE A 6 -17.92 0.11 -4.07
CA ILE A 6 -16.85 0.82 -3.37
C ILE A 6 -16.57 2.17 -4.04
N SER A 7 -16.45 2.24 -5.36
CA SER A 7 -16.27 3.51 -6.09
C SER A 7 -17.44 4.47 -5.84
N PHE A 8 -18.67 3.97 -5.83
CA PHE A 8 -19.85 4.78 -5.51
C PHE A 8 -19.81 5.33 -4.07
N ILE A 9 -19.52 4.48 -3.09
CA ILE A 9 -19.41 4.86 -1.67
C ILE A 9 -18.26 5.87 -1.48
N ALA A 10 -17.12 5.65 -2.13
CA ALA A 10 -15.99 6.57 -2.14
C ALA A 10 -16.40 7.96 -2.67
N GLY A 11 -17.21 8.01 -3.73
CA GLY A 11 -17.78 9.25 -4.25
C GLY A 11 -18.67 9.98 -3.23
N VAL A 12 -19.50 9.23 -2.49
CA VAL A 12 -20.36 9.80 -1.43
C VAL A 12 -19.53 10.35 -0.26
N LEU A 13 -18.52 9.59 0.18
CA LEU A 13 -17.67 9.98 1.32
C LEU A 13 -16.74 11.15 1.00
N THR A 14 -16.42 11.38 -0.28
CA THR A 14 -15.55 12.46 -0.74
C THR A 14 -16.06 13.85 -0.29
N VAL A 15 -17.37 14.04 -0.13
CA VAL A 15 -17.94 15.30 0.38
C VAL A 15 -17.52 15.64 1.81
N LEU A 16 -17.16 14.63 2.60
CA LEU A 16 -16.68 14.79 3.97
C LEU A 16 -15.17 15.08 4.05
N ALA A 17 -14.47 15.09 2.91
CA ALA A 17 -13.04 15.33 2.89
C ALA A 17 -12.72 16.74 3.46
N PRO A 18 -11.66 16.86 4.27
CA PRO A 18 -11.32 18.11 4.97
C PRO A 18 -11.04 19.28 4.03
N CYS A 19 -10.68 18.99 2.78
CA CYS A 19 -10.46 19.96 1.70
C CYS A 19 -11.73 20.41 0.98
N ILE A 20 -12.79 19.59 0.96
CA ILE A 20 -14.06 19.86 0.27
C ILE A 20 -15.03 20.57 1.21
N LEU A 21 -15.00 20.23 2.50
CA LEU A 21 -15.87 20.83 3.52
C LEU A 21 -15.85 22.38 3.49
N PRO A 22 -14.68 23.06 3.37
CA PRO A 22 -14.63 24.52 3.28
C PRO A 22 -15.21 25.09 1.97
N LEU A 23 -15.27 24.29 0.90
CA LEU A 23 -15.80 24.69 -0.42
C LEU A 23 -17.33 24.51 -0.53
N LEU A 24 -17.94 23.65 0.29
CA LEU A 24 -19.38 23.42 0.27
C LEU A 24 -20.20 24.71 0.38
N PRO A 25 -19.89 25.67 1.27
CA PRO A 25 -20.61 26.93 1.36
C PRO A 25 -20.53 27.78 0.07
N VAL A 26 -19.43 27.68 -0.69
CA VAL A 26 -19.29 28.35 -1.98
C VAL A 26 -20.21 27.72 -3.02
N VAL A 27 -20.27 26.37 -3.05
CA VAL A 27 -21.19 25.62 -3.93
C VAL A 27 -22.65 25.95 -3.59
N VAL A 28 -23.01 25.90 -2.30
CA VAL A 28 -24.37 26.25 -1.83
C VAL A 28 -24.69 27.72 -2.13
N GLY A 29 -23.77 28.64 -1.85
CA GLY A 29 -23.93 30.08 -2.13
C GLY A 29 -24.11 30.38 -3.62
N GLY A 30 -23.36 29.70 -4.49
CA GLY A 30 -23.49 29.82 -5.95
C GLY A 30 -24.87 29.41 -6.47
N THR A 31 -25.57 28.52 -5.76
CA THR A 31 -26.93 28.11 -6.13
C THR A 31 -28.04 29.07 -5.69
N LEU A 32 -27.74 30.02 -4.80
CA LEU A 32 -28.69 30.93 -4.16
C LEU A 32 -28.77 32.34 -4.79
N ALA A 33 -28.24 32.55 -6.00
CA ALA A 33 -28.17 33.88 -6.61
C ALA A 33 -29.56 34.57 -6.71
N GLY A 34 -29.74 35.63 -5.91
CA GLY A 34 -31.01 36.38 -5.76
C GLY A 34 -31.83 36.05 -4.52
N GLY A 35 -31.37 35.16 -3.63
CA GLY A 35 -32.07 34.77 -2.40
C GLY A 35 -33.15 33.69 -2.59
N GLU A 36 -33.39 33.25 -3.81
CA GLU A 36 -34.37 32.21 -4.15
C GLU A 36 -33.71 30.84 -4.40
N ILE A 37 -34.41 29.77 -4.02
CA ILE A 37 -33.99 28.39 -4.26
C ILE A 37 -34.22 28.03 -5.74
N ASP A 38 -33.17 28.05 -6.56
CA ASP A 38 -33.24 27.59 -7.96
C ASP A 38 -32.64 26.18 -8.11
N LYS A 39 -33.52 25.18 -8.15
CA LYS A 39 -33.14 23.77 -8.35
C LYS A 39 -32.38 23.55 -9.66
N LYS A 40 -32.71 24.28 -10.73
CA LYS A 40 -32.06 24.08 -12.04
C LYS A 40 -30.59 24.50 -12.00
N ARG A 41 -30.26 25.56 -11.26
CA ARG A 41 -28.87 26.01 -11.06
C ARG A 41 -28.04 24.99 -10.29
N ALA A 42 -28.60 24.42 -9.22
CA ALA A 42 -27.93 23.36 -8.47
C ALA A 42 -27.57 22.17 -9.37
N TYR A 43 -28.49 21.70 -10.21
CA TYR A 43 -28.21 20.65 -11.18
C TYR A 43 -27.14 21.06 -12.20
N THR A 44 -27.20 22.27 -12.78
CA THR A 44 -26.18 22.73 -13.74
C THR A 44 -24.77 22.77 -13.13
N ILE A 45 -24.63 23.29 -11.91
CA ILE A 45 -23.33 23.38 -11.21
C ILE A 45 -22.79 21.98 -10.89
N ILE A 46 -23.62 21.08 -10.37
CA ILE A 46 -23.18 19.74 -9.97
C ILE A 46 -22.84 18.87 -11.18
N VAL A 47 -23.63 18.93 -12.27
CA VAL A 47 -23.34 18.19 -13.50
C VAL A 47 -22.05 18.69 -14.17
N SER A 48 -21.85 20.01 -14.24
CA SER A 48 -20.62 20.58 -14.80
C SER A 48 -19.40 20.28 -13.93
N LEU A 49 -19.54 20.26 -12.60
CA LEU A 49 -18.51 19.78 -11.68
C LEU A 49 -18.18 18.31 -11.93
N GLY A 50 -19.18 17.43 -12.03
CA GLY A 50 -18.98 16.01 -12.29
C GLY A 50 -18.23 15.77 -13.60
N LEU A 51 -18.63 16.43 -14.68
CA LEU A 51 -17.93 16.37 -15.97
C LEU A 51 -16.49 16.89 -15.88
N SER A 52 -16.25 17.98 -15.15
CA SER A 52 -14.91 18.52 -14.92
C SER A 52 -14.04 17.52 -14.15
N VAL A 53 -14.57 16.86 -13.12
CA VAL A 53 -13.86 15.82 -12.36
C VAL A 53 -13.48 14.65 -13.27
N ILE A 54 -14.37 14.18 -14.17
CA ILE A 54 -14.02 13.12 -15.14
C ILE A 54 -12.87 13.58 -16.03
N PHE A 55 -12.98 14.76 -16.62
CA PHE A 55 -11.99 15.30 -17.54
C PHE A 55 -10.61 15.47 -16.86
N PHE A 56 -10.55 16.11 -15.70
CA PHE A 56 -9.30 16.32 -14.96
C PHE A 56 -8.71 15.01 -14.44
N THR A 57 -9.52 14.03 -14.05
CA THR A 57 -9.02 12.71 -13.64
C THR A 57 -8.34 11.99 -14.80
N ILE A 58 -8.93 12.04 -16.00
CA ILE A 58 -8.32 11.47 -17.21
C ILE A 58 -7.05 12.23 -17.61
N LEU A 59 -7.08 13.57 -17.54
CA LEU A 59 -5.94 14.42 -17.85
C LEU A 59 -4.77 14.16 -16.89
N LEU A 60 -5.04 14.02 -15.59
CA LEU A 60 -4.03 13.69 -14.59
C LEU A 60 -3.45 12.29 -14.79
N LYS A 61 -4.27 11.31 -15.19
CA LYS A 61 -3.78 9.97 -15.56
C LYS A 61 -2.85 10.03 -16.78
N ALA A 62 -3.19 10.84 -17.77
CA ALA A 62 -2.35 11.02 -18.96
C ALA A 62 -1.03 11.71 -18.62
N SER A 63 -1.02 12.67 -17.68
CA SER A 63 0.20 13.37 -17.28
C SER A 63 1.12 12.50 -16.43
N THR A 64 0.61 11.67 -15.51
CA THR A 64 1.44 10.76 -14.70
C THR A 64 2.10 9.65 -15.51
N LEU A 65 1.48 9.19 -16.60
CA LEU A 65 2.06 8.21 -17.51
C LEU A 65 3.18 8.77 -18.42
N LEU A 66 3.23 10.09 -18.61
CA LEU A 66 4.15 10.73 -19.58
C LEU A 66 5.23 11.60 -18.92
N ILE A 67 4.97 12.14 -17.74
CA ILE A 67 5.86 13.07 -17.05
C ILE A 67 5.90 12.61 -15.59
N ASN A 68 7.03 12.03 -15.18
CA ASN A 68 7.25 11.48 -13.84
C ASN A 68 7.31 12.59 -12.77
N ILE A 69 6.20 13.30 -12.55
CA ILE A 69 6.10 14.45 -11.66
C ILE A 69 5.91 13.93 -10.23
N PRO A 70 6.79 14.29 -9.27
CA PRO A 70 6.69 13.81 -7.90
C PRO A 70 5.36 14.26 -7.25
N PRO A 71 4.70 13.42 -6.41
CA PRO A 71 3.44 13.75 -5.75
C PRO A 71 3.46 15.05 -4.92
N GLN A 72 4.64 15.44 -4.44
CA GLN A 72 4.87 16.69 -3.70
C GLN A 72 4.51 17.92 -4.54
N PHE A 73 4.74 17.92 -5.86
CA PHE A 73 4.40 19.04 -6.72
C PHE A 73 2.89 19.36 -6.67
N TRP A 74 2.04 18.34 -6.75
CA TRP A 74 0.59 18.49 -6.71
C TRP A 74 0.06 18.99 -5.36
N GLN A 75 0.73 18.60 -4.27
CA GLN A 75 0.44 19.07 -2.91
C GLN A 75 0.72 20.58 -2.77
N TRP A 76 1.90 21.02 -3.23
CA TRP A 76 2.27 22.44 -3.22
C TRP A 76 1.38 23.28 -4.15
N PHE A 77 1.08 22.77 -5.34
CA PHE A 77 0.24 23.45 -6.32
C PHE A 77 -1.19 23.67 -5.79
N SER A 78 -1.81 22.62 -5.24
CA SER A 78 -3.20 22.70 -4.73
C SER A 78 -3.30 23.52 -3.44
N GLY A 79 -2.36 23.34 -2.52
CA GLY A 79 -2.27 24.15 -1.30
C GLY A 79 -2.09 25.64 -1.63
N GLY A 80 -1.24 25.95 -2.61
CA GLY A 80 -1.03 27.32 -3.09
C GLY A 80 -2.30 27.97 -3.65
N ILE A 81 -3.07 27.25 -4.47
CA ILE A 81 -4.35 27.75 -5.03
C ILE A 81 -5.37 28.03 -3.90
N ILE A 82 -5.49 27.14 -2.92
CA ILE A 82 -6.45 27.31 -1.82
C ILE A 82 -6.07 28.51 -0.95
N ILE A 83 -4.78 28.69 -0.63
CA ILE A 83 -4.30 29.87 0.11
C ILE A 83 -4.60 31.14 -0.68
N LEU A 84 -4.36 31.15 -2.00
CA LEU A 84 -4.66 32.28 -2.86
C LEU A 84 -6.16 32.64 -2.82
N ILE A 85 -7.05 31.65 -2.92
CA ILE A 85 -8.50 31.84 -2.80
C ILE A 85 -8.87 32.38 -1.41
N GLY A 86 -8.25 31.85 -0.34
CA GLY A 86 -8.45 32.33 1.02
C GLY A 86 -8.06 33.80 1.20
N LEU A 87 -6.94 34.22 0.65
CA LEU A 87 -6.48 35.62 0.67
C LEU A 87 -7.45 36.57 -0.05
N VAL A 88 -8.00 36.14 -1.20
CA VAL A 88 -9.03 36.90 -1.93
C VAL A 88 -10.28 37.10 -1.07
N PHE A 89 -10.68 36.10 -0.28
CA PHE A 89 -11.86 36.17 0.58
C PHE A 89 -11.65 37.04 1.84
N ILE A 90 -10.42 37.19 2.34
CA ILE A 90 -10.10 38.02 3.51
C ILE A 90 -10.01 39.51 3.15
N PHE A 91 -9.47 39.84 1.98
CA PHE A 91 -9.19 41.20 1.54
C PHE A 91 -9.98 41.61 0.28
N PRO A 92 -11.32 41.64 0.32
CA PRO A 92 -12.13 42.05 -0.83
C PRO A 92 -11.82 43.50 -1.27
N SER A 93 -11.42 44.38 -0.35
CA SER A 93 -11.10 45.79 -0.63
C SER A 93 -9.80 46.01 -1.40
N LEU A 94 -8.86 45.06 -1.42
CA LEU A 94 -7.62 45.14 -2.20
C LEU A 94 -7.86 44.81 -3.69
N TYR A 95 -8.88 44.00 -4.00
CA TYR A 95 -9.23 43.61 -5.37
C TYR A 95 -10.14 44.62 -6.08
N GLU A 96 -10.91 45.40 -5.32
CA GLU A 96 -11.75 46.49 -5.86
C GLU A 96 -10.95 47.75 -6.23
N GLY A 97 -9.64 47.79 -5.93
CA GLY A 97 -8.74 48.90 -6.23
C GLY A 97 -7.99 48.80 -7.59
N GLY A 98 -8.20 49.80 -8.45
CA GLY A 98 -7.25 50.34 -9.44
C GLY A 98 -6.90 49.49 -10.67
N LEU A 99 -6.14 48.40 -10.50
CA LEU A 99 -5.54 47.65 -11.62
C LEU A 99 -6.30 46.35 -11.93
N MET A 100 -6.66 45.59 -10.89
CA MET A 100 -7.45 44.36 -11.03
C MET A 100 -8.92 44.65 -11.36
N ALA A 101 -9.46 45.82 -11.00
CA ALA A 101 -10.81 46.25 -11.39
C ALA A 101 -10.98 46.45 -12.91
N ARG A 102 -9.90 46.77 -13.65
CA ARG A 102 -9.94 46.91 -15.12
C ARG A 102 -9.84 45.56 -15.85
N LEU A 103 -9.05 44.63 -15.32
CA LEU A 103 -8.98 43.24 -15.80
C LEU A 103 -10.24 42.45 -15.44
N SER A 104 -10.71 42.58 -14.19
CA SER A 104 -11.98 42.03 -13.74
C SER A 104 -13.17 42.74 -14.37
N GLY A 105 -13.08 44.00 -14.78
CA GLY A 105 -14.09 44.68 -15.58
C GLY A 105 -14.25 44.11 -17.00
N ARG A 106 -13.15 43.66 -17.63
CA ARG A 106 -13.20 42.92 -18.91
C ARG A 106 -13.65 41.47 -18.73
N ALA A 107 -13.23 40.81 -17.65
CA ALA A 107 -13.72 39.48 -17.29
C ALA A 107 -15.21 39.51 -16.89
N ASN A 108 -15.65 40.53 -16.15
CA ASN A 108 -17.05 40.82 -15.82
C ASN A 108 -17.83 41.40 -17.01
N MET A 109 -17.21 41.83 -18.10
CA MET A 109 -17.94 42.13 -19.33
C MET A 109 -18.24 40.82 -20.11
N LEU A 110 -17.32 39.86 -20.05
CA LEU A 110 -17.50 38.49 -20.55
C LEU A 110 -18.40 37.63 -19.64
N LEU A 111 -18.41 37.87 -18.33
CA LEU A 111 -19.22 37.16 -17.33
C LEU A 111 -20.53 37.91 -16.96
N GLY A 112 -20.54 39.24 -17.05
CA GLY A 112 -21.62 40.14 -16.62
C GLY A 112 -22.53 40.65 -17.74
N THR A 113 -22.33 40.20 -18.99
CA THR A 113 -23.47 40.06 -19.91
C THR A 113 -24.52 39.04 -19.38
N GLY A 114 -24.18 38.28 -18.32
CA GLY A 114 -25.07 37.37 -17.60
C GLY A 114 -25.74 37.89 -16.32
N GLU A 115 -25.41 39.08 -15.79
CA GLU A 115 -26.02 39.54 -14.51
C GLU A 115 -27.51 39.91 -14.63
N LYS A 116 -28.00 40.18 -15.85
CA LYS A 116 -29.43 40.44 -16.09
C LYS A 116 -30.20 39.24 -16.65
N LYS A 117 -29.56 38.12 -16.95
CA LYS A 117 -30.25 36.89 -17.39
C LYS A 117 -29.59 35.68 -16.76
N LYS A 118 -30.35 34.94 -15.96
CA LYS A 118 -30.08 33.57 -15.44
C LYS A 118 -29.07 32.79 -16.31
N SER A 119 -27.76 33.06 -16.17
CA SER A 119 -26.81 32.64 -17.19
C SER A 119 -26.35 31.23 -16.89
N PHE A 120 -26.87 30.29 -17.68
CA PHE A 120 -26.49 28.89 -17.68
C PHE A 120 -24.96 28.71 -17.71
N TRP A 121 -24.26 29.50 -18.52
CA TRP A 121 -22.80 29.45 -18.67
C TRP A 121 -22.04 29.89 -17.42
N GLY A 122 -22.55 30.85 -16.64
CA GLY A 122 -21.92 31.23 -15.37
C GLY A 122 -21.92 30.07 -14.37
N ASN A 123 -23.02 29.30 -14.33
CA ASN A 123 -23.14 28.11 -13.50
C ASN A 123 -22.22 26.98 -13.98
N VAL A 124 -22.06 26.80 -15.30
CA VAL A 124 -21.14 25.81 -15.86
C VAL A 124 -19.68 26.15 -15.54
N ILE A 125 -19.29 27.43 -15.68
CA ILE A 125 -17.92 27.87 -15.37
C ILE A 125 -17.61 27.67 -13.89
N MET A 126 -18.57 27.95 -13.01
CA MET A 126 -18.42 27.72 -11.57
C MET A 126 -18.17 26.24 -11.24
N GLY A 127 -18.96 25.32 -11.81
CA GLY A 127 -18.74 23.88 -11.63
C GLY A 127 -17.44 23.39 -12.27
N ALA A 128 -17.11 23.89 -13.46
CA ALA A 128 -15.88 23.54 -14.18
C ALA A 128 -14.62 23.93 -13.40
N ALA A 129 -14.61 25.14 -12.83
CA ALA A 129 -13.47 25.68 -12.06
C ALA A 129 -13.20 24.90 -10.76
N LEU A 130 -14.22 24.27 -10.18
CA LEU A 130 -14.11 23.49 -8.96
C LEU A 130 -13.61 22.06 -9.20
N GLY A 131 -13.72 21.54 -10.42
CA GLY A 131 -13.30 20.17 -10.77
C GLY A 131 -11.84 19.83 -10.45
N PRO A 132 -10.84 20.68 -10.79
CA PRO A 132 -9.43 20.44 -10.42
C PRO A 132 -9.23 20.28 -8.92
N VAL A 133 -9.89 21.11 -8.12
CA VAL A 133 -9.74 21.09 -6.65
C VAL A 133 -10.31 19.79 -6.06
N PHE A 134 -11.46 19.36 -6.56
CA PHE A 134 -12.08 18.08 -6.17
C PHE A 134 -11.29 16.86 -6.66
N SER A 135 -10.64 16.96 -7.82
CA SER A 135 -9.81 15.88 -8.36
C SER A 135 -8.52 15.69 -7.56
N THR A 136 -7.81 16.79 -7.24
CA THR A 136 -6.51 16.71 -6.55
C THR A 136 -6.62 16.49 -5.04
N CYS A 137 -7.72 16.93 -4.42
CA CYS A 137 -7.87 16.85 -2.96
C CYS A 137 -8.71 15.65 -2.49
N SER A 138 -9.24 14.81 -3.38
CA SER A 138 -10.02 13.65 -2.95
C SER A 138 -9.09 12.58 -2.34
N PRO A 139 -9.24 12.22 -1.05
CA PRO A 139 -8.42 11.18 -0.41
C PRO A 139 -8.62 9.80 -1.06
N THR A 140 -9.71 9.64 -1.81
CA THR A 140 -10.05 8.41 -2.54
C THR A 140 -9.44 8.37 -3.94
N TYR A 141 -8.78 9.44 -4.41
CA TYR A 141 -8.08 9.47 -5.70
C TYR A 141 -7.02 8.36 -5.81
N PHE A 142 -6.30 8.07 -4.73
CA PHE A 142 -5.35 6.96 -4.69
C PHE A 142 -6.04 5.60 -4.85
N ILE A 143 -7.22 5.42 -4.28
CA ILE A 143 -8.03 4.20 -4.41
C ILE A 143 -8.58 4.09 -5.85
N VAL A 144 -9.04 5.21 -6.43
CA VAL A 144 -9.50 5.24 -7.83
C VAL A 144 -8.33 4.94 -8.77
N LEU A 145 -7.15 5.52 -8.58
CA LEU A 145 -5.97 5.17 -9.37
C LEU A 145 -5.59 3.70 -9.18
N ALA A 146 -5.51 3.22 -7.94
CA ALA A 146 -5.17 1.82 -7.63
C ALA A 146 -6.20 0.82 -8.20
N THR A 147 -7.46 1.22 -8.38
CA THR A 147 -8.51 0.37 -8.99
C THR A 147 -8.62 0.53 -10.51
N VAL A 148 -8.18 1.67 -11.07
CA VAL A 148 -8.23 2.00 -12.51
C VAL A 148 -6.92 1.67 -13.25
N LEU A 149 -5.80 1.50 -12.53
CA LEU A 149 -4.51 1.11 -13.09
C LEU A 149 -4.41 -0.37 -13.47
N PRO A 150 -4.94 -1.35 -12.69
CA PRO A 150 -4.80 -2.76 -13.02
C PRO A 150 -5.89 -3.30 -13.97
N VAL A 151 -6.90 -2.50 -14.34
CA VAL A 151 -8.06 -2.98 -15.12
C VAL A 151 -8.19 -2.21 -16.43
N SER A 152 -8.70 -2.90 -17.47
CA SER A 152 -8.86 -2.38 -18.82
C SER A 152 -9.42 -0.94 -18.89
N PRO A 153 -9.05 -0.13 -19.91
CA PRO A 153 -9.42 1.29 -19.99
C PRO A 153 -10.92 1.56 -19.87
N VAL A 154 -11.73 0.63 -20.41
CA VAL A 154 -13.19 0.69 -20.40
C VAL A 154 -13.73 0.54 -18.97
N LEU A 155 -13.17 -0.39 -18.20
CA LEU A 155 -13.65 -0.70 -16.86
C LEU A 155 -13.28 0.41 -15.87
N GLY A 156 -12.10 1.01 -16.05
CA GLY A 156 -11.70 2.20 -15.30
C GLY A 156 -12.63 3.40 -15.53
N PHE A 157 -13.10 3.60 -16.77
CA PHE A 157 -14.09 4.64 -17.08
C PHE A 157 -15.43 4.41 -16.36
N VAL A 158 -15.88 3.14 -16.29
CA VAL A 158 -17.11 2.78 -15.55
C VAL A 158 -16.99 3.10 -14.06
N TYR A 159 -15.83 2.85 -13.44
CA TYR A 159 -15.61 3.19 -12.03
C TYR A 159 -15.58 4.70 -11.77
N ILE A 160 -14.97 5.47 -12.67
CA ILE A 160 -15.00 6.94 -12.60
C ILE A 160 -16.44 7.45 -12.70
N LEU A 161 -17.27 6.87 -13.56
CA LEU A 161 -18.70 7.22 -13.65
C LEU A 161 -19.45 6.91 -12.36
N ALA A 162 -19.24 5.73 -11.77
CA ALA A 162 -19.86 5.35 -10.50
C ALA A 162 -19.47 6.29 -9.35
N TYR A 163 -18.18 6.65 -9.28
CA TYR A 163 -17.65 7.63 -8.33
C TYR A 163 -18.29 9.00 -8.50
N VAL A 164 -18.31 9.54 -9.72
CA VAL A 164 -18.90 10.87 -10.01
C VAL A 164 -20.41 10.87 -9.74
N PHE A 165 -21.08 9.74 -9.96
CA PHE A 165 -22.50 9.60 -9.63
C PHE A 165 -22.74 9.68 -8.10
N GLY A 166 -21.94 8.98 -7.29
CA GLY A 166 -21.99 9.08 -5.82
C GLY A 166 -21.68 10.50 -5.30
N LEU A 167 -20.65 11.14 -5.86
CA LEU A 167 -20.29 12.52 -5.55
C LEU A 167 -21.42 13.51 -5.91
N SER A 168 -22.04 13.34 -7.08
CA SER A 168 -23.12 14.22 -7.54
C SER A 168 -24.37 14.11 -6.65
N ILE A 169 -24.73 12.89 -6.24
CA ILE A 169 -25.88 12.66 -5.34
C ILE A 169 -25.63 13.29 -3.97
N SER A 170 -24.46 13.05 -3.38
CA SER A 170 -24.12 13.57 -2.06
C SER A 170 -24.06 15.11 -2.04
N LEU A 171 -23.45 15.74 -3.05
CA LEU A 171 -23.45 17.20 -3.19
C LEU A 171 -24.84 17.79 -3.39
N LEU A 172 -25.72 17.10 -4.10
CA LEU A 172 -27.10 17.54 -4.31
C LEU A 172 -27.90 17.52 -3.00
N ILE A 173 -27.71 16.48 -2.18
CA ILE A 173 -28.29 16.40 -0.83
C ILE A 173 -27.77 17.54 0.03
N VAL A 174 -26.45 17.73 0.10
CA VAL A 174 -25.83 18.81 0.89
C VAL A 174 -26.29 20.18 0.42
N THR A 175 -26.45 20.38 -0.88
CA THR A 175 -26.93 21.65 -1.43
C THR A 175 -28.37 21.93 -1.00
N PHE A 176 -29.29 20.97 -1.13
CA PHE A 176 -30.68 21.19 -0.72
C PHE A 176 -30.83 21.39 0.79
N VAL A 177 -30.07 20.66 1.60
CA VAL A 177 -30.05 20.85 3.06
C VAL A 177 -29.43 22.21 3.42
N GLY A 178 -28.29 22.54 2.81
CA GLY A 178 -27.58 23.79 3.02
C GLY A 178 -28.40 25.02 2.64
N GLN A 179 -29.14 24.97 1.53
CA GLN A 179 -30.05 26.04 1.12
C GLN A 179 -31.14 26.31 2.18
N LYS A 180 -31.77 25.25 2.71
CA LYS A 180 -32.78 25.39 3.78
C LYS A 180 -32.18 26.01 5.05
N ILE A 181 -30.97 25.60 5.42
CA ILE A 181 -30.28 26.13 6.60
C ILE A 181 -29.90 27.60 6.40
N MET A 182 -29.32 27.96 5.25
CA MET A 182 -28.90 29.33 4.94
C MET A 182 -30.07 30.32 4.92
N VAL A 183 -31.20 29.93 4.32
CA VAL A 183 -32.43 30.75 4.31
C VAL A 183 -33.02 30.88 5.72
N ARG A 184 -33.06 29.79 6.50
CA ARG A 184 -33.58 29.80 7.88
C ARG A 184 -32.74 30.67 8.82
N LEU A 185 -31.41 30.67 8.65
CA LEU A 185 -30.48 31.41 9.51
C LEU A 185 -30.20 32.85 9.00
N ASN A 186 -30.86 33.29 7.92
CA ASN A 186 -30.65 34.59 7.27
C ASN A 186 -29.19 34.89 6.90
N LEU A 187 -28.36 33.84 6.73
CA LEU A 187 -26.92 33.92 6.43
C LEU A 187 -26.64 34.43 5.01
N VAL A 188 -27.66 34.50 4.16
CA VAL A 188 -27.61 35.05 2.79
C VAL A 188 -27.45 36.58 2.82
N ALA A 189 -27.91 37.24 3.88
CA ALA A 189 -27.72 38.66 4.13
C ALA A 189 -26.54 38.85 5.10
N ASP A 190 -25.30 38.84 4.60
CA ASP A 190 -24.10 39.19 5.39
C ASP A 190 -23.72 40.67 5.20
N PRO A 191 -24.29 41.62 5.95
CA PRO A 191 -24.03 43.05 5.82
C PRO A 191 -22.62 43.49 6.30
N ARG A 192 -21.79 42.61 6.88
CA ARG A 192 -20.45 42.97 7.41
C ARG A 192 -19.31 42.09 6.88
N GLY A 193 -19.57 41.16 5.95
CA GLY A 193 -18.55 40.29 5.37
C GLY A 193 -17.86 39.36 6.38
N ARG A 194 -18.46 39.13 7.56
CA ARG A 194 -17.86 38.32 8.63
C ARG A 194 -17.82 36.85 8.25
N VAL A 195 -18.82 36.37 7.51
CA VAL A 195 -18.89 34.98 7.04
C VAL A 195 -17.83 34.74 5.97
N LYS A 196 -17.65 35.68 5.04
CA LYS A 196 -16.59 35.60 4.00
C LYS A 196 -15.19 35.56 4.61
N LYS A 197 -14.91 36.40 5.61
CA LYS A 197 -13.62 36.40 6.33
C LYS A 197 -13.37 35.09 7.08
N PHE A 198 -14.39 34.53 7.72
CA PHE A 198 -14.27 33.23 8.40
C PHE A 198 -13.85 32.12 7.43
N PHE A 199 -14.51 32.01 6.27
CA PHE A 199 -14.15 31.03 5.25
C PHE A 199 -12.77 31.30 4.63
N GLY A 200 -12.40 32.57 4.43
CA GLY A 200 -11.06 32.94 3.97
C GLY A 200 -9.96 32.47 4.93
N ILE A 201 -10.13 32.67 6.24
CA ILE A 201 -9.19 32.18 7.27
C ILE A 201 -9.15 30.65 7.26
N LEU A 202 -10.31 29.99 7.17
CA LEU A 202 -10.40 28.53 7.10
C LEU A 202 -9.65 27.97 5.88
N PHE A 203 -9.80 28.57 4.70
CA PHE A 203 -9.07 28.15 3.50
C PHE A 203 -7.56 28.28 3.67
N ILE A 204 -7.07 29.38 4.27
CA ILE A 204 -5.63 29.55 4.52
C ILE A 204 -5.11 28.47 5.48
N LEU A 205 -5.83 28.20 6.57
CA LEU A 205 -5.45 27.16 7.53
C LEU A 205 -5.39 25.78 6.88
N VAL A 206 -6.40 25.44 6.08
CA VAL A 206 -6.45 24.17 5.34
C VAL A 206 -5.34 24.09 4.29
N GLY A 207 -5.09 25.17 3.54
CA GLY A 207 -4.02 25.23 2.56
C GLY A 207 -2.63 25.07 3.17
N ILE A 208 -2.38 25.67 4.34
CA ILE A 208 -1.14 25.46 5.11
C ILE A 208 -1.04 24.01 5.58
N ALA A 209 -2.12 23.44 6.13
CA ALA A 209 -2.14 22.04 6.59
C ALA A 209 -1.85 21.06 5.45
N LEU A 210 -2.32 21.34 4.23
CA LEU A 210 -2.01 20.55 3.03
C LEU A 210 -0.53 20.66 2.66
N ILE A 211 0.07 21.86 2.67
CA ILE A 211 1.49 22.03 2.32
C ILE A 211 2.39 21.34 3.35
N THR A 212 2.06 21.42 4.64
CA THR A 212 2.83 20.78 5.72
C THR A 212 2.59 19.27 5.84
N GLY A 213 1.61 18.71 5.11
CA GLY A 213 1.24 17.29 5.18
C GLY A 213 0.56 16.90 6.49
N PHE A 214 0.06 17.89 7.25
CA PHE A 214 -0.64 17.66 8.52
C PHE A 214 -1.97 16.93 8.30
N ASP A 215 -2.61 17.14 7.15
CA ASP A 215 -3.80 16.40 6.71
C ASP A 215 -3.55 14.89 6.68
N LYS A 216 -2.40 14.45 6.16
CA LYS A 216 -2.01 13.04 6.10
C LYS A 216 -1.74 12.48 7.50
N LYS A 217 -1.01 13.22 8.34
CA LYS A 217 -0.74 12.82 9.74
C LYS A 217 -2.02 12.70 10.55
N LEU A 218 -2.96 13.63 10.37
CA LEU A 218 -4.26 13.60 11.03
C LEU A 218 -5.10 12.42 10.55
N GLN A 219 -5.08 12.12 9.24
CA GLN A 219 -5.78 10.97 8.67
C GLN A 219 -5.25 9.65 9.24
N ILE A 220 -3.91 9.50 9.32
CA ILE A 220 -3.26 8.32 9.92
C ILE A 220 -3.63 8.21 11.40
N SER A 221 -3.58 9.32 12.15
CA SER A 221 -3.95 9.34 13.57
C SER A 221 -5.43 8.99 13.82
N ILE A 222 -6.36 9.45 12.96
CA ILE A 222 -7.79 9.12 13.07
C ILE A 222 -8.05 7.64 12.71
N LEU A 223 -7.31 7.09 11.74
CA LEU A 223 -7.34 5.67 11.39
C LEU A 223 -6.82 4.81 12.57
N ASP A 224 -5.70 5.21 13.19
CA ASP A 224 -5.12 4.53 14.36
C ASP A 224 -5.99 4.64 15.62
N SER A 225 -6.77 5.72 15.74
CA SER A 225 -7.74 5.92 16.83
C SER A 225 -8.97 5.00 16.72
N GLY A 226 -9.07 4.17 15.68
CA GLY A 226 -10.15 3.19 15.50
C GLY A 226 -11.52 3.78 15.15
N PHE A 227 -11.61 5.09 14.86
CA PHE A 227 -12.88 5.78 14.57
C PHE A 227 -13.45 5.43 13.18
N PHE A 228 -12.59 4.96 12.26
CA PHE A 228 -12.94 4.40 10.94
C PHE A 228 -12.04 3.20 10.61
N ASP A 229 -12.09 2.14 11.42
CA ASP A 229 -11.37 0.89 11.19
C ASP A 229 -12.02 0.09 10.03
N VAL A 230 -11.86 0.60 8.80
CA VAL A 230 -12.35 -0.02 7.56
C VAL A 230 -11.72 -1.40 7.36
N THR A 231 -10.50 -1.60 7.86
CA THR A 231 -9.77 -2.87 7.89
C THR A 231 -10.52 -3.98 8.62
N LYS A 232 -11.15 -3.69 9.77
CA LYS A 232 -12.02 -4.67 10.44
C LYS A 232 -13.33 -4.93 9.70
N VAL A 233 -13.90 -3.92 9.05
CA VAL A 233 -15.12 -4.08 8.26
C VAL A 233 -14.85 -4.90 7.00
N GLU A 234 -13.71 -4.68 6.36
CA GLU A 234 -13.20 -5.39 5.20
C GLU A 234 -12.84 -6.85 5.54
N GLN A 235 -12.13 -7.11 6.65
CA GLN A 235 -11.91 -8.47 7.17
C GLN A 235 -13.22 -9.18 7.50
N LYS A 236 -14.16 -8.50 8.15
CA LYS A 236 -15.44 -9.11 8.57
C LYS A 236 -16.39 -9.34 7.38
N LEU A 237 -16.30 -8.52 6.33
CA LEU A 237 -17.00 -8.73 5.06
C LEU A 237 -16.38 -9.88 4.26
N LEU A 238 -15.05 -10.00 4.24
CA LEU A 238 -14.34 -11.15 3.65
C LEU A 238 -14.64 -12.45 4.40
N GLU A 239 -14.75 -12.42 5.73
CA GLU A 239 -15.20 -13.57 6.53
C GLU A 239 -16.67 -13.93 6.30
N LEU A 240 -17.55 -12.93 6.05
CA LEU A 240 -18.97 -13.15 5.75
C LEU A 240 -19.19 -13.69 4.34
N GLU A 241 -18.38 -13.26 3.35
CA GLU A 241 -18.36 -13.87 2.02
C GLU A 241 -17.77 -15.29 2.08
N GLY A 242 -16.67 -15.50 2.80
CA GLY A 242 -16.08 -16.82 3.01
C GLY A 242 -17.00 -17.81 3.75
N LYS A 243 -17.81 -17.34 4.71
CA LYS A 243 -18.82 -18.16 5.39
C LYS A 243 -20.05 -18.46 4.53
N LYS A 244 -20.50 -17.53 3.70
CA LYS A 244 -21.61 -17.78 2.76
C LYS A 244 -21.24 -18.79 1.68
N GLU A 245 -19.99 -18.80 1.22
CA GLU A 245 -19.50 -19.83 0.29
C GLU A 245 -19.34 -21.21 0.95
N ALA A 246 -19.07 -21.27 2.26
CA ALA A 246 -18.91 -22.51 3.02
C ALA A 246 -20.24 -23.18 3.42
N GLU A 247 -21.32 -22.41 3.62
CA GLU A 247 -22.63 -22.97 4.04
C GLU A 247 -23.53 -23.39 2.87
N GLU A 248 -23.30 -22.91 1.63
CA GLU A 248 -24.18 -23.20 0.48
C GLU A 248 -23.80 -24.45 -0.34
N LYS A 249 -22.77 -25.20 0.05
CA LYS A 249 -22.34 -26.42 -0.66
C LYS A 249 -22.31 -27.64 0.23
N THR A 250 -23.49 -28.14 0.58
CA THR A 250 -23.66 -29.56 0.87
C THR A 250 -24.70 -30.14 -0.10
N PRO A 251 -24.28 -30.83 -1.17
CA PRO A 251 -25.12 -31.84 -1.80
C PRO A 251 -24.65 -33.25 -1.40
N ASN A 252 -25.66 -34.10 -1.22
CA ASN A 252 -25.60 -35.50 -0.88
C ASN A 252 -24.56 -36.31 -1.68
N GLN A 253 -23.96 -37.26 -0.97
CA GLN A 253 -23.16 -38.34 -1.50
C GLN A 253 -23.92 -39.16 -2.55
N GLY A 254 -23.28 -39.35 -3.70
CA GLY A 254 -23.73 -40.28 -4.73
C GLY A 254 -23.73 -39.65 -6.12
N GLU A 255 -22.77 -40.07 -6.95
CA GLU A 255 -22.70 -39.90 -8.41
C GLU A 255 -21.89 -38.71 -8.99
N ARG A 256 -20.89 -39.11 -9.82
CA ARG A 256 -20.11 -38.37 -10.85
C ARG A 256 -18.82 -37.67 -10.43
N ARG A 257 -17.70 -38.29 -10.82
CA ARG A 257 -16.31 -37.81 -10.72
C ARG A 257 -15.87 -36.88 -11.86
N ASP A 258 -16.74 -36.44 -12.77
CA ASP A 258 -16.33 -35.75 -14.02
C ASP A 258 -16.79 -34.27 -14.17
N ALA A 259 -17.29 -33.58 -13.14
CA ALA A 259 -18.08 -32.35 -13.38
C ALA A 259 -17.82 -31.14 -12.45
N ASN A 260 -16.59 -30.83 -12.06
CA ASN A 260 -16.35 -29.60 -11.26
C ASN A 260 -15.10 -28.78 -11.58
N ARG A 261 -14.48 -28.94 -12.76
CA ARG A 261 -13.36 -28.08 -13.19
C ARG A 261 -13.85 -26.98 -14.11
N LEU A 262 -13.53 -25.74 -13.75
CA LEU A 262 -13.96 -24.55 -14.47
C LEU A 262 -13.30 -24.51 -15.85
N SER A 263 -14.06 -24.21 -16.89
CA SER A 263 -13.50 -23.94 -18.21
C SER A 263 -12.65 -22.65 -18.20
N PRO A 264 -11.73 -22.45 -19.16
CA PRO A 264 -10.92 -21.23 -19.22
C PRO A 264 -11.77 -19.95 -19.21
N THR A 265 -12.93 -19.97 -19.87
CA THR A 265 -13.88 -18.85 -19.91
C THR A 265 -14.51 -18.57 -18.55
N GLN A 266 -14.77 -19.62 -17.75
CA GLN A 266 -15.28 -19.47 -16.38
C GLN A 266 -14.18 -18.98 -15.44
N LYS A 267 -12.94 -19.43 -15.61
CA LYS A 267 -11.78 -18.94 -14.85
C LYS A 267 -11.52 -17.46 -15.09
N ALA A 268 -11.65 -16.99 -16.33
CA ALA A 268 -11.51 -15.57 -16.67
C ALA A 268 -12.46 -14.64 -15.90
N LEU A 269 -13.60 -15.15 -15.43
CA LEU A 269 -14.57 -14.39 -14.64
C LEU A 269 -14.30 -14.44 -13.13
N LYS A 270 -13.54 -15.43 -12.66
CA LYS A 270 -13.30 -15.71 -11.24
C LYS A 270 -11.89 -15.33 -10.77
N TYR A 271 -10.90 -15.59 -11.60
CA TYR A 271 -9.49 -15.48 -11.24
C TYR A 271 -8.79 -14.41 -12.05
N GLN A 272 -7.80 -13.78 -11.42
CA GLN A 272 -6.91 -12.86 -12.09
C GLN A 272 -5.91 -13.64 -12.94
N LYS A 273 -5.63 -13.14 -14.16
CA LYS A 273 -4.57 -13.70 -14.99
C LYS A 273 -3.20 -13.32 -14.40
N ALA A 274 -2.25 -14.23 -14.43
CA ALA A 274 -0.88 -13.95 -14.01
C ALA A 274 -0.30 -12.79 -14.84
N ILE A 275 0.47 -11.93 -14.18
CA ILE A 275 1.16 -10.80 -14.79
C ILE A 275 2.58 -11.25 -15.11
N GLU A 276 3.13 -10.80 -16.23
CA GLU A 276 4.50 -11.17 -16.59
C GLU A 276 5.53 -10.57 -15.63
N LEU A 277 6.68 -11.24 -15.54
CA LEU A 277 7.88 -10.74 -14.89
C LEU A 277 8.34 -9.46 -15.60
N SER A 278 8.31 -8.35 -14.88
CA SER A 278 8.70 -7.03 -15.37
C SER A 278 10.18 -6.79 -15.09
N THR A 279 10.88 -6.23 -16.08
CA THR A 279 12.28 -5.76 -16.00
C THR A 279 13.23 -6.58 -15.10
N PRO A 280 13.39 -7.91 -15.32
CA PRO A 280 14.31 -8.70 -14.51
C PRO A 280 15.76 -8.21 -14.59
N ASP A 281 16.41 -8.07 -13.43
CA ASP A 281 17.81 -7.63 -13.34
C ASP A 281 18.81 -8.78 -13.53
N GLY A 282 18.36 -10.02 -13.37
CA GLY A 282 19.20 -11.20 -13.44
C GLY A 282 18.41 -12.49 -13.24
N PHE A 283 19.04 -13.59 -13.65
CA PHE A 283 18.47 -14.93 -13.55
C PHE A 283 19.51 -15.88 -12.95
N ILE A 284 19.06 -16.73 -12.03
CA ILE A 284 19.85 -17.77 -11.39
C ILE A 284 19.11 -19.10 -11.60
N ASN A 285 19.85 -20.19 -11.78
CA ASN A 285 19.30 -21.54 -12.05
C ASN A 285 18.44 -21.63 -13.35
N THR A 286 18.78 -20.86 -14.38
CA THR A 286 18.08 -20.88 -15.68
C THR A 286 18.99 -21.21 -16.88
N ASP A 287 20.17 -21.78 -16.62
CA ASP A 287 21.21 -22.04 -17.64
C ASP A 287 21.58 -20.78 -18.47
N GLY A 288 21.49 -19.60 -17.84
CA GLY A 288 21.80 -18.31 -18.46
C GLY A 288 20.74 -17.80 -19.44
N LYS A 289 19.54 -18.40 -19.46
CA LYS A 289 18.42 -17.95 -20.30
C LYS A 289 17.39 -17.17 -19.47
N PRO A 290 16.77 -16.12 -20.02
CA PRO A 290 15.59 -15.53 -19.41
C PRO A 290 14.48 -16.57 -19.31
N ILE A 291 13.71 -16.51 -18.22
CA ILE A 291 12.47 -17.28 -18.01
C ILE A 291 11.30 -16.30 -17.96
N THR A 292 10.15 -16.69 -18.51
CA THR A 292 8.91 -15.90 -18.49
C THR A 292 7.74 -16.72 -17.98
N ILE A 293 6.73 -16.07 -17.41
CA ILE A 293 5.50 -16.76 -17.01
C ILE A 293 4.74 -17.20 -18.26
N TYR A 294 4.66 -16.36 -19.29
CA TYR A 294 3.85 -16.66 -20.48
C TYR A 294 4.37 -17.84 -21.32
N GLU A 295 5.67 -18.13 -21.34
CA GLU A 295 6.17 -19.31 -22.05
C GLU A 295 5.83 -20.63 -21.34
N LEU A 296 5.59 -20.59 -20.02
CA LEU A 296 5.23 -21.75 -19.22
C LEU A 296 3.70 -22.00 -19.22
N VAL A 297 2.90 -20.97 -19.49
CA VAL A 297 1.44 -21.09 -19.61
C VAL A 297 1.09 -22.02 -20.76
N GLY A 298 0.18 -22.97 -20.48
CA GLY A 298 -0.20 -24.03 -21.41
C GLY A 298 0.60 -25.32 -21.22
N GLU A 299 1.76 -25.26 -20.56
CA GLU A 299 2.64 -26.43 -20.39
C GLU A 299 2.90 -26.81 -18.94
N LYS A 300 2.90 -25.84 -18.01
CA LYS A 300 3.29 -26.05 -16.60
C LYS A 300 2.25 -25.43 -15.65
N VAL A 301 2.24 -25.91 -14.42
CA VAL A 301 1.68 -25.21 -13.25
C VAL A 301 2.82 -24.40 -12.65
N ILE A 302 2.62 -23.12 -12.36
CA ILE A 302 3.69 -22.23 -11.94
C ILE A 302 3.43 -21.77 -10.50
N LEU A 303 4.40 -21.91 -9.61
CA LEU A 303 4.37 -21.31 -8.28
C LEU A 303 5.35 -20.14 -8.25
N LEU A 304 4.83 -18.92 -8.30
CA LEU A 304 5.64 -17.71 -8.13
C LEU A 304 5.81 -17.45 -6.62
N ASP A 305 7.03 -17.62 -6.12
CA ASP A 305 7.38 -17.39 -4.71
C ASP A 305 8.18 -16.10 -4.58
N ILE A 306 7.60 -15.09 -3.94
CA ILE A 306 8.26 -13.81 -3.67
C ILE A 306 9.01 -13.92 -2.35
N TRP A 307 10.33 -13.73 -2.39
CA TRP A 307 11.21 -13.95 -1.26
C TRP A 307 12.41 -12.98 -1.27
N THR A 308 13.12 -12.92 -0.14
CA THR A 308 14.46 -12.32 -0.04
C THR A 308 15.31 -13.17 0.89
N TYR A 309 16.62 -13.23 0.66
CA TYR A 309 17.45 -14.24 1.30
C TYR A 309 17.73 -13.99 2.78
N SER A 310 17.75 -12.74 3.25
CA SER A 310 18.00 -12.43 4.67
C SER A 310 16.73 -12.50 5.54
N CYS A 311 15.55 -12.68 4.94
CA CYS A 311 14.28 -12.81 5.65
C CYS A 311 14.14 -14.20 6.30
N ILE A 312 14.02 -14.26 7.63
CA ILE A 312 13.86 -15.54 8.35
C ILE A 312 12.57 -16.27 7.96
N ASN A 313 11.47 -15.54 7.77
CA ASN A 313 10.20 -16.12 7.37
C ASN A 313 10.32 -16.77 5.98
N CYS A 314 11.06 -16.15 5.05
CA CYS A 314 11.38 -16.78 3.77
C CYS A 314 12.20 -18.05 3.95
N GLN A 315 13.30 -17.97 4.72
CA GLN A 315 14.20 -19.12 4.95
C GLN A 315 13.46 -20.34 5.51
N ARG A 316 12.50 -20.15 6.43
CA ARG A 316 11.67 -21.24 6.99
C ARG A 316 10.71 -21.85 5.96
N THR A 317 10.37 -21.15 4.88
CA THR A 317 9.56 -21.73 3.78
C THR A 317 10.37 -22.53 2.76
N LEU A 318 11.68 -22.27 2.64
CA LEU A 318 12.53 -22.89 1.61
C LEU A 318 12.58 -24.42 1.66
N PRO A 319 12.64 -25.09 2.84
CA PRO A 319 12.59 -26.55 2.89
C PRO A 319 11.34 -27.14 2.23
N TYR A 320 10.19 -26.50 2.39
CA TYR A 320 8.92 -26.92 1.77
C TYR A 320 8.93 -26.69 0.26
N LEU A 321 9.44 -25.54 -0.20
CA LEU A 321 9.57 -25.23 -1.62
C LEU A 321 10.51 -26.20 -2.33
N ASN A 322 11.66 -26.50 -1.73
CA ASN A 322 12.60 -27.49 -2.25
C ASN A 322 11.97 -28.89 -2.31
N ALA A 323 11.25 -29.30 -1.26
CA ALA A 323 10.55 -30.58 -1.23
C ALA A 323 9.45 -30.68 -2.30
N TRP A 324 8.69 -29.61 -2.52
CA TRP A 324 7.69 -29.55 -3.59
C TRP A 324 8.33 -29.57 -4.98
N TYR A 325 9.44 -28.84 -5.16
CA TYR A 325 10.14 -28.84 -6.44
C TYR A 325 10.70 -30.23 -6.76
N ASP A 326 11.42 -30.85 -5.82
CA ASP A 326 12.00 -32.19 -6.00
C ASP A 326 10.93 -33.25 -6.30
N LYS A 327 9.70 -33.10 -5.78
CA LYS A 327 8.61 -34.07 -5.97
C LYS A 327 7.75 -33.84 -7.21
N TYR A 328 7.55 -32.58 -7.61
CA TYR A 328 6.53 -32.22 -8.60
C TYR A 328 7.10 -31.58 -9.87
N ALA A 329 8.40 -31.26 -9.95
CA ALA A 329 8.99 -30.62 -11.13
C ALA A 329 8.85 -31.48 -12.41
N ASP A 330 9.15 -32.78 -12.29
CA ASP A 330 8.98 -33.79 -13.35
C ASP A 330 7.52 -34.01 -13.74
N LYS A 331 6.59 -33.72 -12.83
CA LYS A 331 5.13 -33.82 -13.01
C LYS A 331 4.50 -32.55 -13.58
N GLY A 332 5.31 -31.51 -13.84
CA GLY A 332 4.87 -30.29 -14.50
C GLY A 332 4.66 -29.08 -13.60
N LEU A 333 5.16 -29.10 -12.35
CA LEU A 333 5.31 -27.90 -11.54
C LEU A 333 6.58 -27.16 -11.99
N GLU A 334 6.53 -25.83 -12.05
CA GLU A 334 7.69 -24.96 -12.10
C GLU A 334 7.60 -23.96 -10.95
N ILE A 335 8.65 -23.82 -10.16
CA ILE A 335 8.71 -22.78 -9.13
C ILE A 335 9.57 -21.65 -9.68
N ILE A 336 9.09 -20.40 -9.60
CA ILE A 336 9.88 -19.22 -9.90
C ILE A 336 10.07 -18.46 -8.60
N GLY A 337 11.29 -18.45 -8.07
CA GLY A 337 11.67 -17.64 -6.92
C GLY A 337 11.91 -16.20 -7.35
N LEU A 338 10.92 -15.33 -7.21
CA LEU A 338 11.09 -13.90 -7.43
C LEU A 338 11.82 -13.29 -6.23
N HIS A 339 13.12 -13.02 -6.39
CA HIS A 339 13.94 -12.39 -5.39
C HIS A 339 13.78 -10.87 -5.47
N THR A 340 12.88 -10.32 -4.67
CA THR A 340 12.72 -8.88 -4.49
C THR A 340 13.47 -8.46 -3.21
N PRO A 341 14.52 -7.64 -3.30
CA PRO A 341 15.38 -7.32 -2.17
C PRO A 341 14.65 -6.48 -1.11
N GLU A 342 14.98 -6.64 0.16
CA GLU A 342 14.59 -5.77 1.26
C GLU A 342 15.68 -4.73 1.60
N PHE A 343 16.95 -5.07 1.34
CA PHE A 343 18.11 -4.20 1.56
C PHE A 343 18.99 -4.06 0.32
N ALA A 344 19.80 -3.00 0.25
CA ALA A 344 20.66 -2.72 -0.90
C ALA A 344 21.65 -3.85 -1.21
N PHE A 345 22.21 -4.51 -0.19
CA PHE A 345 23.16 -5.61 -0.37
C PHE A 345 22.50 -6.85 -1.02
N GLU A 346 21.17 -6.97 -0.96
CA GLU A 346 20.41 -8.07 -1.56
C GLU A 346 20.21 -7.89 -3.06
N LYS A 347 20.51 -6.70 -3.61
CA LYS A 347 20.51 -6.44 -5.06
C LYS A 347 21.68 -7.10 -5.79
N LEU A 348 22.73 -7.46 -5.04
CA LEU A 348 23.95 -8.02 -5.60
C LEU A 348 23.72 -9.49 -5.96
N ILE A 349 23.69 -9.79 -7.26
CA ILE A 349 23.42 -11.16 -7.77
C ILE A 349 24.30 -12.22 -7.11
N LYS A 350 25.58 -11.93 -6.85
CA LYS A 350 26.51 -12.85 -6.18
C LYS A 350 26.10 -13.23 -4.75
N ASN A 351 25.44 -12.32 -4.05
CA ASN A 351 24.92 -12.61 -2.71
C ASN A 351 23.70 -13.53 -2.80
N VAL A 352 22.82 -13.28 -3.78
CA VAL A 352 21.66 -14.14 -4.06
C VAL A 352 22.11 -15.53 -4.53
N GLU A 353 23.10 -15.64 -5.42
CA GLU A 353 23.69 -16.92 -5.87
C GLU A 353 24.22 -17.75 -4.70
N ARG A 354 25.00 -17.11 -3.80
CA ARG A 354 25.51 -17.78 -2.60
C ARG A 354 24.36 -18.25 -1.69
N ALA A 355 23.29 -17.47 -1.59
CA ALA A 355 22.12 -17.86 -0.83
C ALA A 355 21.37 -19.03 -1.48
N THR A 356 21.19 -19.02 -2.81
CA THR A 356 20.56 -20.13 -3.53
C THR A 356 21.33 -21.42 -3.37
N GLU A 357 22.67 -21.37 -3.41
CA GLU A 357 23.54 -22.51 -3.12
C GLU A 357 23.40 -22.97 -1.66
N LYS A 358 23.50 -22.04 -0.70
CA LYS A 358 23.41 -22.32 0.74
C LYS A 358 22.09 -23.01 1.11
N PHE A 359 20.99 -22.58 0.52
CA PHE A 359 19.65 -23.11 0.82
C PHE A 359 19.22 -24.25 -0.13
N GLY A 360 20.09 -24.70 -1.02
CA GLY A 360 19.80 -25.80 -1.94
C GLY A 360 18.65 -25.50 -2.92
N ILE A 361 18.46 -24.24 -3.27
CA ILE A 361 17.43 -23.81 -4.22
C ILE A 361 17.86 -24.23 -5.62
N LYS A 362 17.11 -25.14 -6.24
CA LYS A 362 17.38 -25.66 -7.60
C LYS A 362 16.50 -25.04 -8.67
N TYR A 363 15.35 -24.49 -8.27
CA TYR A 363 14.40 -23.86 -9.18
C TYR A 363 14.88 -22.49 -9.66
N PRO A 364 14.38 -22.01 -10.81
CA PRO A 364 14.65 -20.66 -11.33
C PRO A 364 14.46 -19.56 -10.29
N VAL A 365 15.43 -18.66 -10.19
CA VAL A 365 15.35 -17.44 -9.37
C VAL A 365 15.54 -16.22 -10.26
N VAL A 366 14.67 -15.23 -10.09
CA VAL A 366 14.62 -14.01 -10.90
C VAL A 366 14.80 -12.81 -9.98
N LEU A 367 15.74 -11.94 -10.30
CA LEU A 367 16.00 -10.73 -9.51
C LEU A 367 15.06 -9.60 -9.94
N ASP A 368 14.38 -9.02 -8.96
CA ASP A 368 13.43 -7.90 -9.10
C ASP A 368 13.93 -6.68 -8.30
N ASN A 369 15.12 -6.17 -8.64
CA ASN A 369 15.82 -5.15 -7.86
C ASN A 369 15.16 -3.76 -7.94
N ASP A 370 14.35 -3.55 -8.97
CA ASP A 370 13.55 -2.34 -9.21
C ASP A 370 12.11 -2.43 -8.67
N TYR A 371 11.73 -3.57 -8.06
CA TYR A 371 10.38 -3.86 -7.54
C TYR A 371 9.27 -3.79 -8.58
N SER A 372 9.57 -3.89 -9.87
CA SER A 372 8.58 -3.75 -10.93
C SER A 372 7.59 -4.92 -10.95
N THR A 373 8.07 -6.15 -10.76
CA THR A 373 7.23 -7.36 -10.67
C THR A 373 6.49 -7.38 -9.33
N TRP A 374 7.18 -7.09 -8.23
CA TRP A 374 6.56 -6.89 -6.92
C TRP A 374 5.37 -5.92 -6.97
N SER A 375 5.57 -4.77 -7.61
CA SER A 375 4.56 -3.71 -7.72
C SER A 375 3.42 -4.08 -8.67
N SER A 376 3.72 -4.80 -9.76
CA SER A 376 2.70 -5.24 -10.73
C SER A 376 1.72 -6.23 -10.11
N TYR A 377 2.21 -7.11 -9.22
CA TYR A 377 1.41 -8.02 -8.41
C TYR A 377 0.73 -7.35 -7.20
N GLY A 378 0.98 -6.06 -6.96
CA GLY A 378 0.47 -5.33 -5.79
C GLY A 378 0.94 -5.92 -4.47
N ASN A 379 2.14 -6.52 -4.45
CA ASN A 379 2.67 -7.20 -3.27
C ASN A 379 3.12 -6.22 -2.18
N ARG A 380 3.12 -6.68 -0.93
CA ARG A 380 3.55 -5.92 0.26
C ARG A 380 4.26 -6.77 1.32
N TYR A 381 4.50 -8.05 1.05
CA TYR A 381 4.91 -9.01 2.08
C TYR A 381 5.96 -9.98 1.56
N TRP A 382 6.85 -10.39 2.46
CA TRP A 382 7.75 -11.52 2.31
C TRP A 382 7.44 -12.58 3.38
N PRO A 383 7.38 -13.88 3.05
CA PRO A 383 7.18 -14.42 1.71
C PRO A 383 5.73 -14.22 1.22
N ARG A 384 5.49 -14.38 -0.09
CA ARG A 384 4.14 -14.54 -0.66
C ARG A 384 4.18 -15.48 -1.86
N LYS A 385 3.18 -16.34 -2.00
CA LYS A 385 3.09 -17.36 -3.04
C LYS A 385 1.86 -17.16 -3.91
N TYR A 386 2.04 -17.16 -5.22
CA TYR A 386 0.96 -17.20 -6.20
C TYR A 386 1.05 -18.49 -7.01
N LEU A 387 0.01 -19.31 -6.94
CA LEU A 387 -0.11 -20.50 -7.76
C LEU A 387 -0.90 -20.18 -9.03
N ILE A 388 -0.27 -20.40 -10.17
CA ILE A 388 -0.79 -20.15 -11.49
C ILE A 388 -1.05 -21.51 -12.16
N ASP A 389 -2.27 -21.70 -12.64
CA ASP A 389 -2.66 -22.93 -13.32
C ASP A 389 -2.16 -22.99 -14.78
N ILE A 390 -2.43 -24.12 -15.45
CA ILE A 390 -2.07 -24.34 -16.85
C ILE A 390 -2.67 -23.30 -17.82
N ASP A 391 -3.82 -22.69 -17.47
CA ASP A 391 -4.46 -21.69 -18.33
C ASP A 391 -3.90 -20.26 -18.07
N GLY A 392 -2.98 -20.11 -17.10
CA GLY A 392 -2.32 -18.85 -16.75
C GLY A 392 -3.09 -18.00 -15.73
N TYR A 393 -4.02 -18.58 -14.97
CA TYR A 393 -4.77 -17.88 -13.93
C TYR A 393 -4.22 -18.17 -12.53
N ILE A 394 -4.20 -17.14 -11.69
CA ILE A 394 -3.83 -17.25 -10.28
C ILE A 394 -5.00 -17.93 -9.54
N VAL A 395 -4.84 -19.21 -9.23
CA VAL A 395 -5.86 -20.05 -8.59
C VAL A 395 -5.67 -20.19 -7.08
N TYR A 396 -4.52 -19.75 -6.56
CA TYR A 396 -4.24 -19.65 -5.13
C TYR A 396 -3.24 -18.53 -4.85
N ASP A 397 -3.43 -17.85 -3.72
CA ASP A 397 -2.63 -16.72 -3.24
C ASP A 397 -2.46 -16.87 -1.72
N HIS A 398 -1.22 -16.91 -1.26
CA HIS A 398 -0.88 -17.07 0.15
C HIS A 398 0.14 -16.03 0.60
N ILE A 399 -0.27 -15.19 1.56
CA ILE A 399 0.57 -14.17 2.19
C ILE A 399 1.22 -14.74 3.44
N GLY A 400 2.53 -14.54 3.56
CA GLY A 400 3.30 -14.88 4.75
C GLY A 400 3.76 -16.32 4.81
N GLU A 401 4.25 -16.69 5.98
CA GLU A 401 4.72 -18.04 6.30
C GLU A 401 3.56 -18.91 6.81
N GLY A 402 3.50 -20.17 6.36
CA GLY A 402 2.53 -21.17 6.83
C GLY A 402 1.72 -21.80 5.71
N ALA A 403 0.55 -22.35 6.08
CA ALA A 403 -0.42 -23.01 5.19
C ALA A 403 0.19 -24.03 4.21
N TYR A 404 1.25 -24.74 4.61
CA TYR A 404 1.99 -25.63 3.72
C TYR A 404 1.13 -26.79 3.19
N GLU A 405 0.32 -27.43 4.05
CA GLU A 405 -0.58 -28.52 3.64
C GLU A 405 -1.63 -28.04 2.63
N GLU A 406 -2.16 -26.83 2.84
CA GLU A 406 -3.12 -26.22 1.92
C GLU A 406 -2.46 -25.86 0.58
N THR A 407 -1.27 -25.26 0.63
CA THR A 407 -0.51 -24.88 -0.56
C THR A 407 -0.19 -26.12 -1.39
N GLU A 408 0.30 -27.20 -0.77
CA GLU A 408 0.59 -28.46 -1.47
C GLU A 408 -0.68 -29.08 -2.06
N ARG A 409 -1.80 -29.07 -1.32
CA ARG A 409 -3.09 -29.51 -1.85
C ARG A 409 -3.49 -28.73 -3.10
N LYS A 410 -3.30 -27.41 -3.11
CA LYS A 410 -3.57 -26.55 -4.28
C LYS A 410 -2.64 -26.84 -5.45
N ILE A 411 -1.36 -27.11 -5.19
CA ILE A 411 -0.41 -27.58 -6.21
C ILE A 411 -0.91 -28.89 -6.84
N MET A 412 -1.30 -29.87 -6.02
CA MET A 412 -1.81 -31.16 -6.51
C MET A 412 -3.12 -31.00 -7.31
N GLU A 413 -4.04 -30.15 -6.86
CA GLU A 413 -5.27 -29.82 -7.61
C GLU A 413 -4.94 -29.25 -9.00
N ALA A 414 -4.03 -28.28 -9.07
CA ALA A 414 -3.62 -27.64 -10.32
C ALA A 414 -2.86 -28.61 -11.26
N LEU A 415 -2.00 -29.48 -10.72
CA LEU A 415 -1.28 -30.49 -11.49
C LEU A 415 -2.21 -31.55 -12.05
N THR A 416 -3.23 -31.96 -11.29
CA THR A 416 -4.25 -32.90 -11.78
C THR A 416 -5.04 -32.28 -12.92
N GLU A 417 -5.41 -30.99 -12.81
CA GLU A 417 -6.05 -30.29 -13.91
C GLU A 417 -5.16 -30.21 -15.15
N ARG A 418 -3.88 -29.86 -14.97
CA ARG A 418 -2.90 -29.81 -16.05
C ARG A 418 -2.81 -31.16 -16.77
N ALA A 419 -2.68 -32.25 -16.03
CA ALA A 419 -2.57 -33.60 -16.60
C ALA A 419 -3.79 -33.97 -17.44
N GLU A 420 -5.00 -33.68 -16.97
CA GLU A 420 -6.23 -33.89 -17.76
C GLU A 420 -6.26 -33.04 -19.04
N ARG A 421 -5.87 -31.76 -18.97
CA ARG A 421 -5.83 -30.87 -20.15
C ARG A 421 -4.86 -31.36 -21.22
N LEU A 422 -3.76 -31.99 -20.80
CA LEU A 422 -2.74 -32.53 -21.69
C LEU A 422 -2.95 -34.03 -22.00
N ALA A 423 -4.04 -34.64 -21.52
CA ALA A 423 -4.31 -36.07 -21.62
C ALA A 423 -3.13 -36.96 -21.14
N GLN A 424 -2.52 -36.57 -20.01
CA GLN A 424 -1.42 -37.27 -19.36
C GLN A 424 -1.92 -37.99 -18.10
N GLU A 425 -1.35 -39.16 -17.80
CA GLU A 425 -1.52 -39.82 -16.51
C GLU A 425 -0.53 -39.22 -15.50
N ILE A 426 -1.00 -38.97 -14.28
CA ILE A 426 -0.18 -38.43 -13.20
C ILE A 426 -0.48 -39.17 -11.90
N GLU A 427 0.55 -39.67 -11.24
CA GLU A 427 0.45 -40.24 -9.90
C GLU A 427 0.90 -39.22 -8.85
N LEU A 428 -0.07 -38.70 -8.09
CA LEU A 428 0.15 -37.82 -6.95
C LEU A 428 -0.20 -38.61 -5.68
N GLN A 429 0.80 -39.16 -5.00
CA GLN A 429 0.66 -39.85 -3.70
C GLN A 429 1.29 -39.03 -2.56
N ASP A 430 0.78 -39.25 -1.34
CA ASP A 430 1.13 -38.73 0.01
C ASP A 430 1.81 -37.37 0.14
N SER A 431 1.19 -36.44 0.88
CA SER A 431 1.74 -35.11 1.20
C SER A 431 3.17 -35.18 1.75
N VAL A 432 4.05 -34.27 1.32
CA VAL A 432 5.43 -34.17 1.84
C VAL A 432 5.50 -33.35 3.13
N VAL A 433 4.41 -32.67 3.49
CA VAL A 433 4.37 -31.69 4.60
C VAL A 433 4.36 -32.37 5.98
N GLY A 434 4.09 -33.68 6.05
CA GLY A 434 3.91 -34.41 7.32
C GLY A 434 5.09 -34.45 8.30
N ASP A 435 6.32 -34.14 7.86
CA ASP A 435 7.55 -34.28 8.67
C ASP A 435 8.32 -32.97 8.90
N ILE A 436 7.83 -31.83 8.40
CA ILE A 436 8.56 -30.56 8.53
C ILE A 436 7.95 -29.75 9.70
N SER A 437 8.84 -29.31 10.60
CA SER A 437 8.52 -28.74 11.92
C SER A 437 7.44 -27.66 11.92
N LYS A 438 6.52 -27.74 12.88
CA LYS A 438 5.49 -26.72 13.14
C LYS A 438 6.12 -25.38 13.54
N VAL A 439 5.74 -24.32 12.84
CA VAL A 439 6.19 -22.93 13.05
C VAL A 439 5.68 -22.41 14.40
N SER A 440 6.56 -21.77 15.19
CA SER A 440 6.14 -20.95 16.34
C SER A 440 5.82 -19.53 15.89
N VAL A 441 4.75 -18.97 16.45
CA VAL A 441 4.38 -17.57 16.22
C VAL A 441 5.12 -16.72 17.26
N ALA A 442 6.03 -15.87 16.79
CA ALA A 442 6.67 -14.85 17.63
C ALA A 442 5.69 -13.67 17.89
N GLU A 443 5.75 -13.08 19.08
CA GLU A 443 4.92 -11.90 19.42
C GLU A 443 5.67 -10.56 19.28
N SER A 444 6.97 -10.60 19.03
CA SER A 444 7.76 -9.42 18.73
C SER A 444 7.72 -9.15 17.22
N PRO A 445 7.38 -7.91 16.80
CA PRO A 445 7.42 -7.54 15.38
C PRO A 445 8.88 -7.37 14.94
N GLU A 446 9.11 -7.38 13.64
CA GLU A 446 10.40 -6.99 13.06
C GLU A 446 10.80 -5.56 13.47
N ILE A 447 12.08 -5.35 13.78
CA ILE A 447 12.61 -4.10 14.32
C ILE A 447 13.77 -3.60 13.47
N TYR A 448 13.57 -2.48 12.78
CA TYR A 448 14.59 -1.87 11.93
C TYR A 448 15.48 -0.87 12.66
N PHE A 449 16.74 -0.79 12.24
CA PHE A 449 17.75 0.12 12.79
C PHE A 449 17.90 1.40 11.95
N GLY A 450 17.78 1.30 10.62
CA GLY A 450 17.95 2.42 9.70
C GLY A 450 16.83 3.46 9.74
N ALA A 451 17.18 4.72 9.44
CA ALA A 451 16.31 5.88 9.54
C ALA A 451 14.99 5.75 8.76
N TRP A 452 14.96 5.04 7.63
CA TRP A 452 13.71 4.92 6.86
C TRP A 452 12.61 4.14 7.58
N ARG A 453 12.97 3.25 8.52
CA ARG A 453 12.04 2.31 9.15
C ARG A 453 12.20 2.17 10.67
N ASN A 454 13.10 2.91 11.31
CA ASN A 454 13.39 2.80 12.75
C ASN A 454 12.37 3.52 13.65
N ASP A 455 11.07 3.38 13.37
CA ASP A 455 9.96 3.95 14.14
C ASP A 455 9.96 3.53 15.63
N ARG A 456 10.62 2.41 15.94
CA ARG A 456 10.75 1.83 17.29
C ARG A 456 12.07 2.17 18.01
N LEU A 457 12.89 3.07 17.46
CA LEU A 457 14.07 3.59 18.18
C LEU A 457 13.63 4.48 19.35
N ALA A 458 13.93 4.06 20.58
CA ALA A 458 13.34 4.67 21.77
C ALA A 458 14.23 5.70 22.49
N ASN A 459 15.54 5.68 22.29
CA ASN A 459 16.48 6.58 22.97
C ASN A 459 17.31 7.48 22.04
N GLY A 460 16.77 7.81 20.87
CA GLY A 460 17.27 8.86 19.97
C GLY A 460 16.13 9.47 19.15
N THR A 461 16.43 10.01 17.97
CA THR A 461 15.43 10.56 17.05
C THR A 461 15.13 9.56 15.92
N PRO A 462 13.97 8.87 15.93
CA PRO A 462 13.52 8.06 14.79
C PRO A 462 13.48 8.88 13.49
N GLY A 463 13.92 8.29 12.38
CA GLY A 463 13.93 8.97 11.08
C GLY A 463 15.12 9.89 10.81
N GLU A 464 16.03 10.08 11.77
CA GLU A 464 17.17 10.98 11.62
C GLU A 464 18.42 10.22 11.16
N ILE A 465 19.01 10.66 10.04
CA ILE A 465 20.29 10.15 9.50
C ILE A 465 21.44 10.97 10.08
N GLY A 466 22.52 10.31 10.48
CA GLY A 466 23.73 10.94 10.97
C GLY A 466 24.29 10.29 12.24
N GLU A 467 25.38 10.86 12.74
CA GLU A 467 26.00 10.43 13.98
C GLU A 467 25.15 10.81 15.20
N GLN A 468 24.91 9.84 16.07
CA GLN A 468 24.20 9.99 17.32
C GLN A 468 24.94 9.20 18.41
N ASP A 469 25.07 9.80 19.60
CA ASP A 469 25.63 9.12 20.77
C ASP A 469 24.48 8.77 21.72
N PHE A 470 24.32 7.49 22.01
CA PHE A 470 23.16 6.96 22.71
C PHE A 470 23.50 6.60 24.16
N VAL A 471 22.60 6.94 25.07
CA VAL A 471 22.68 6.57 26.48
C VAL A 471 21.46 5.72 26.83
N LEU A 472 21.69 4.59 27.53
CA LEU A 472 20.59 3.71 27.95
C LEU A 472 19.78 4.34 29.09
N PRO A 473 18.44 4.28 29.01
CA PRO A 473 17.58 4.66 30.12
C PRO A 473 17.58 3.58 31.21
N GLN A 474 17.10 3.93 32.41
CA GLN A 474 16.94 2.97 33.51
C GLN A 474 15.86 1.91 33.25
N THR A 475 14.89 2.21 32.37
CA THR A 475 13.75 1.34 32.07
C THR A 475 13.71 0.98 30.60
N ILE A 476 13.68 -0.33 30.33
CA ILE A 476 13.61 -0.90 28.98
C ILE A 476 12.21 -1.48 28.75
N ALA A 477 11.49 -0.90 27.79
CA ALA A 477 10.17 -1.37 27.38
C ALA A 477 10.28 -2.46 26.30
N ARG A 478 9.24 -3.30 26.20
CA ARG A 478 9.14 -4.38 25.20
C ARG A 478 8.96 -3.80 23.79
N ASN A 479 9.54 -4.47 22.79
CA ASN A 479 9.40 -4.14 21.37
C ASN A 479 9.85 -2.72 20.99
N LEU A 480 10.83 -2.20 21.73
CA LEU A 480 11.50 -0.93 21.48
C LEU A 480 13.01 -1.14 21.44
N LEU A 481 13.67 -0.50 20.48
CA LEU A 481 15.11 -0.58 20.25
C LEU A 481 15.84 0.46 21.10
N TYR A 482 16.81 0.01 21.89
CA TYR A 482 17.70 0.87 22.66
C TYR A 482 19.15 0.63 22.26
N LEU A 483 19.86 1.71 21.97
CA LEU A 483 21.28 1.69 21.61
C LEU A 483 22.13 2.35 22.71
N GLU A 484 23.41 2.01 22.80
CA GLU A 484 24.39 2.67 23.67
C GLU A 484 25.67 2.93 22.88
N GLY A 485 26.30 4.07 23.13
CA GLY A 485 27.55 4.48 22.50
C GLY A 485 27.35 5.21 21.17
N PRO A 486 28.44 5.44 20.41
CA PRO A 486 28.40 6.21 19.18
C PRO A 486 27.94 5.35 17.99
N TRP A 487 26.89 5.78 17.32
CA TRP A 487 26.33 5.14 16.13
C TRP A 487 26.18 6.15 14.99
N GLN A 488 26.49 5.72 13.78
CA GLN A 488 26.06 6.35 12.53
C GLN A 488 24.74 5.72 12.10
N ILE A 489 23.65 6.48 12.09
CA ILE A 489 22.37 6.03 11.55
C ILE A 489 22.33 6.34 10.05
N GLU A 490 22.20 5.30 9.23
CA GLU A 490 22.05 5.41 7.77
C GLU A 490 20.59 5.16 7.36
N GLN A 491 20.32 5.19 6.05
CA GLN A 491 18.97 4.97 5.50
C GLN A 491 18.39 3.59 5.88
N GLU A 492 19.19 2.52 5.73
CA GLU A 492 18.74 1.13 5.88
C GLU A 492 19.28 0.42 7.14
N TYR A 493 20.39 0.91 7.73
CA TYR A 493 21.07 0.29 8.87
C TYR A 493 21.58 1.34 9.86
N ALA A 494 22.05 0.86 11.02
CA ALA A 494 22.85 1.64 11.96
C ALA A 494 24.24 0.99 12.12
N GLU A 495 25.30 1.79 12.07
CA GLU A 495 26.69 1.33 12.20
C GLU A 495 27.32 1.88 13.48
N ASN A 496 27.94 1.03 14.30
CA ASN A 496 28.65 1.53 15.48
C ASN A 496 30.03 2.09 15.13
N ARG A 497 30.37 3.27 15.67
CA ARG A 497 31.66 3.95 15.44
C ARG A 497 32.71 3.66 16.52
N GLY A 498 32.35 2.88 17.53
CA GLY A 498 33.20 2.50 18.66
C GLY A 498 32.51 1.47 19.54
N PRO A 499 33.03 1.21 20.76
CA PRO A 499 32.39 0.30 21.70
C PRO A 499 30.92 0.69 21.94
N ALA A 500 30.02 -0.26 21.72
CA ALA A 500 28.58 -0.02 21.72
C ALA A 500 27.81 -1.18 22.35
N LYS A 501 26.55 -0.93 22.66
CA LYS A 501 25.61 -1.94 23.16
C LYS A 501 24.26 -1.81 22.48
N ILE A 502 23.60 -2.92 22.22
CA ILE A 502 22.20 -2.97 21.80
C ILE A 502 21.40 -3.65 22.90
N VAL A 503 20.28 -3.07 23.32
CA VAL A 503 19.38 -3.67 24.31
C VAL A 503 17.97 -3.74 23.73
N PHE A 504 17.36 -4.92 23.81
CA PHE A 504 16.03 -5.16 23.28
C PHE A 504 15.27 -6.16 24.15
N LYS A 505 14.04 -5.82 24.54
CA LYS A 505 13.17 -6.74 25.28
C LYS A 505 12.16 -7.38 24.31
N PHE A 506 12.26 -8.69 24.16
CA PHE A 506 11.54 -9.48 23.17
C PHE A 506 10.65 -10.55 23.80
N LYS A 507 9.70 -11.08 23.03
CA LYS A 507 8.94 -12.28 23.37
C LYS A 507 8.84 -13.20 22.16
N ALA A 508 9.77 -14.15 22.10
CA ALA A 508 9.93 -15.12 21.02
C ALA A 508 10.74 -16.32 21.53
N LYS A 509 10.75 -17.43 20.78
CA LYS A 509 11.67 -18.54 21.07
C LYS A 509 13.06 -18.22 20.52
N GLU A 510 13.09 -17.69 19.31
CA GLU A 510 14.33 -17.43 18.59
C GLU A 510 14.46 -15.95 18.25
N VAL A 511 15.68 -15.44 18.32
CA VAL A 511 16.00 -14.07 17.91
C VAL A 511 17.11 -14.12 16.88
N TYR A 512 16.88 -13.40 15.78
CA TYR A 512 17.80 -13.29 14.67
C TYR A 512 18.11 -11.83 14.41
N MET A 513 19.29 -11.56 13.86
CA MET A 513 19.71 -10.22 13.45
C MET A 513 20.27 -10.27 12.03
N VAL A 514 19.76 -9.41 11.16
CA VAL A 514 20.42 -9.15 9.87
C VAL A 514 21.49 -8.10 10.14
N ALA A 515 22.74 -8.48 9.88
CA ALA A 515 23.89 -7.62 10.13
C ALA A 515 24.97 -7.83 9.06
N SER A 516 25.88 -6.86 8.99
CA SER A 516 27.10 -6.92 8.19
C SER A 516 28.27 -6.28 8.94
N SER A 517 29.47 -6.54 8.44
CA SER A 517 30.73 -5.94 8.88
C SER A 517 31.79 -6.20 7.81
N GLU A 518 32.53 -5.17 7.41
CA GLU A 518 33.56 -5.27 6.38
C GLU A 518 34.84 -5.91 6.91
N ALA A 519 35.28 -5.52 8.11
CA ALA A 519 36.47 -6.04 8.78
C ALA A 519 36.19 -7.35 9.55
N GLY A 520 34.93 -7.58 9.89
CA GLY A 520 34.47 -8.66 10.73
C GLY A 520 34.56 -8.30 12.21
N VAL A 521 33.44 -8.29 12.92
CA VAL A 521 33.33 -7.90 14.33
C VAL A 521 32.80 -9.06 15.18
N GLU A 522 33.37 -9.25 16.38
CA GLU A 522 32.87 -10.21 17.35
C GLU A 522 31.94 -9.52 18.35
N ILE A 523 30.69 -9.98 18.40
CA ILE A 523 29.67 -9.50 19.33
C ILE A 523 29.40 -10.51 20.44
N GLU A 524 29.14 -10.03 21.64
CA GLU A 524 28.82 -10.86 22.81
C GLU A 524 27.31 -10.78 23.10
N ILE A 525 26.65 -11.93 23.15
CA ILE A 525 25.21 -12.05 23.35
C ILE A 525 24.92 -12.40 24.80
N TYR A 526 24.08 -11.61 25.44
CA TYR A 526 23.58 -11.80 26.80
C TYR A 526 22.04 -11.88 26.77
N GLN A 527 21.48 -12.77 27.59
CA GLN A 527 20.04 -12.85 27.83
C GLN A 527 19.79 -12.71 29.33
N ASP A 528 18.97 -11.74 29.72
CA ASP A 528 18.65 -11.42 31.12
C ASP A 528 19.90 -11.23 31.99
N GLY A 529 20.95 -10.63 31.41
CA GLY A 529 22.24 -10.39 32.07
C GLY A 529 23.18 -11.60 32.11
N VAL A 530 22.76 -12.76 31.61
CA VAL A 530 23.57 -13.98 31.54
C VAL A 530 24.22 -14.09 30.16
N PHE A 531 25.53 -14.33 30.11
CA PHE A 531 26.24 -14.55 28.85
C PHE A 531 25.76 -15.84 28.16
N VAL A 532 25.44 -15.76 26.87
CA VAL A 532 24.95 -16.87 26.05
C VAL A 532 26.06 -17.38 25.14
N LYS A 533 26.54 -16.54 24.21
CA LYS A 533 27.56 -16.90 23.21
C LYS A 533 28.22 -15.67 22.59
N LYS A 534 29.30 -15.90 21.84
CA LYS A 534 29.90 -14.94 20.92
C LYS A 534 29.47 -15.24 19.49
N VAL A 535 29.25 -14.20 18.69
CA VAL A 535 28.91 -14.32 17.26
C VAL A 535 29.88 -13.44 16.48
N ARG A 536 30.52 -13.99 15.44
CA ARG A 536 31.35 -13.22 14.51
C ARG A 536 30.51 -12.79 13.31
N VAL A 537 30.29 -11.50 13.16
CA VAL A 537 29.59 -10.90 12.01
C VAL A 537 30.65 -10.52 10.98
N GLN A 538 30.50 -10.96 9.73
CA GLN A 538 31.52 -10.75 8.67
C GLN A 538 30.96 -10.76 7.24
N ALA A 539 29.65 -10.87 7.09
CA ALA A 539 28.97 -10.98 5.80
C ALA A 539 27.52 -10.51 5.93
N ASP A 540 26.95 -10.02 4.82
CA ASP A 540 25.55 -9.57 4.74
C ASP A 540 24.58 -10.76 4.81
N GLN A 541 24.17 -11.13 6.03
CA GLN A 541 23.26 -12.27 6.24
C GLN A 541 22.50 -12.16 7.55
N LEU A 542 21.58 -13.11 7.72
CA LEU A 542 20.88 -13.36 8.97
C LEU A 542 21.76 -14.17 9.94
N TYR A 543 21.89 -13.72 11.18
CA TYR A 543 22.60 -14.39 12.28
C TYR A 543 21.64 -14.81 13.39
N THR A 544 21.72 -16.06 13.83
CA THR A 544 20.95 -16.56 14.97
C THR A 544 21.60 -16.14 16.29
N LEU A 545 20.91 -15.31 17.07
CA LEU A 545 21.41 -14.79 18.34
C LEU A 545 20.96 -15.62 19.55
N ILE A 546 19.68 -16.00 19.59
CA ILE A 546 19.06 -16.72 20.72
C ILE A 546 18.22 -17.86 20.18
N GLU A 547 18.24 -19.00 20.87
CA GLU A 547 17.41 -20.19 20.61
C GLU A 547 16.89 -20.76 21.94
N ASN A 548 15.65 -20.43 22.30
CA ASN A 548 14.97 -20.89 23.52
C ASN A 548 13.97 -22.01 23.23
N GLN A 549 13.65 -22.82 24.24
CA GLN A 549 12.63 -23.87 24.13
C GLN A 549 11.19 -23.32 24.17
N THR A 550 10.98 -22.19 24.85
CA THR A 550 9.67 -21.59 25.11
C THR A 550 9.63 -20.13 24.69
N SER A 551 8.46 -19.65 24.26
CA SER A 551 8.24 -18.24 23.90
C SER A 551 7.92 -17.45 25.17
N LEU A 552 8.96 -16.95 25.83
CA LEU A 552 8.86 -16.13 27.03
C LEU A 552 9.44 -14.74 26.76
N GLU A 553 9.12 -13.80 27.66
CA GLU A 553 9.69 -12.46 27.60
C GLU A 553 11.10 -12.47 28.20
N HIS A 554 12.06 -11.95 27.43
CA HIS A 554 13.47 -11.89 27.80
C HIS A 554 14.08 -10.56 27.37
N THR A 555 15.18 -10.17 28.01
CA THR A 555 15.99 -9.00 27.62
C THR A 555 17.25 -9.47 26.92
N LEU A 556 17.37 -9.16 25.63
CA LEU A 556 18.58 -9.32 24.84
C LEU A 556 19.51 -8.12 25.09
N GLU A 557 20.77 -8.40 25.38
CA GLU A 557 21.85 -7.43 25.40
C GLU A 557 22.98 -7.91 24.47
N ILE A 558 23.35 -7.09 23.49
CA ILE A 558 24.47 -7.34 22.59
C ILE A 558 25.57 -6.34 22.94
N ARG A 559 26.74 -6.83 23.34
CA ARG A 559 27.93 -5.99 23.54
C ARG A 559 28.82 -6.07 22.32
N ILE A 560 29.26 -4.92 21.87
CA ILE A 560 30.03 -4.75 20.64
C ILE A 560 31.33 -4.03 21.05
N PRO A 561 32.43 -4.77 21.29
CA PRO A 561 33.68 -4.18 21.80
C PRO A 561 34.40 -3.28 20.78
N GLU A 562 34.20 -3.54 19.48
CA GLU A 562 34.90 -2.89 18.37
C GLU A 562 33.89 -2.20 17.43
N ALA A 563 34.33 -1.23 16.63
CA ALA A 563 33.50 -0.59 15.60
C ALA A 563 33.16 -1.57 14.45
N ASP A 564 32.40 -1.12 13.45
CA ASP A 564 32.17 -1.81 12.16
C ASP A 564 31.01 -2.85 12.13
N LEU A 565 30.14 -2.90 13.15
CA LEU A 565 28.87 -3.62 13.05
C LEU A 565 27.83 -2.75 12.34
N GLN A 566 27.37 -3.17 11.16
CA GLN A 566 26.18 -2.65 10.51
C GLN A 566 24.98 -3.51 10.87
N ALA A 567 24.06 -3.00 11.70
CA ALA A 567 22.83 -3.70 12.08
C ALA A 567 21.65 -3.19 11.26
N PHE A 568 20.90 -4.10 10.62
CA PHE A 568 19.77 -3.76 9.75
C PHE A 568 18.42 -3.96 10.44
N THR A 569 18.19 -5.18 10.94
CA THR A 569 16.91 -5.56 11.55
C THR A 569 17.05 -6.69 12.57
N PHE A 570 16.15 -6.72 13.55
CA PHE A 570 15.86 -7.93 14.34
C PHE A 570 14.61 -8.62 13.83
N THR A 571 14.70 -9.94 13.66
CA THR A 571 13.57 -10.83 13.32
C THR A 571 13.48 -11.99 14.30
N PHE A 572 12.33 -12.69 14.31
CA PHE A 572 11.96 -13.59 15.40
C PHE A 572 11.39 -14.93 14.91
N GLY A 573 11.45 -15.95 15.77
CA GLY A 573 10.91 -17.30 15.55
C GLY A 573 10.24 -17.90 16.77
#